data_AF-A0A418ZNV3-F1
#
_entry.id   AF-A0A418ZNV3-F1
#
_cell.length_a   1.000
_cell.length_b   1.000
_cell.length_c   1.000
_cell.angle_alpha   90.00
_cell.angle_beta   90.00
_cell.angle_gamma   90.00
#
_symmetry.space_group_name_H-M   'P 1'
#
loop_
_entity.id
_entity.type
_entity.pdbx_description
1 polymer ?
#
loop_
_entity_poly.entity_id
_entity_poly.type
_entity_poly.pdbx_seq_one_letter_code
_entity_poly.pdbx_strand_id
1 'polypeptide(L)'
;MAELRMFRAAGQIPQASGAAAAALETRAAAWGLAVRRADDGLALSLWGGELRLTLMGRALRVEIAAPEDRLVGVLREALSEIMAEAGLEVAWDRLDVGALAPGLSLMRVDRVAPAGPNFIRLRLRGADAGRFATGGLHVRLLLSPAGRAAVWPRVAASGRAVWPTGADALHRPVYTIAAQQDDWLEILIYRHADSPTCDWAASDPLGATVGVMG
;
A
#
# COMPACT_ATOMS: atom_id res chain seq x y z
N MET A 1 -26.03 -15.74 -5.96
CA MET A 1 -24.57 -15.53 -5.80
C MET A 1 -24.22 -14.32 -6.61
N ALA A 2 -23.92 -13.18 -5.98
CA ALA A 2 -23.41 -12.01 -6.70
C ALA A 2 -21.99 -12.36 -7.18
N GLU A 3 -21.73 -12.25 -8.47
CA GLU A 3 -20.35 -12.31 -8.98
C GLU A 3 -19.55 -11.22 -8.27
N LEU A 4 -18.60 -11.62 -7.42
CA LEU A 4 -17.68 -10.67 -6.81
C LEU A 4 -16.89 -10.02 -7.95
N ARG A 5 -17.12 -8.72 -8.17
CA ARG A 5 -16.39 -7.94 -9.15
C ARG A 5 -14.91 -8.01 -8.82
N MET A 6 -14.15 -8.67 -9.67
CA MET A 6 -12.69 -8.74 -9.57
C MET A 6 -12.07 -7.57 -10.34
N PHE A 7 -11.23 -6.80 -9.67
CA PHE A 7 -10.39 -5.79 -10.29
C PHE A 7 -9.19 -6.47 -10.95
N ARG A 8 -8.71 -5.91 -12.06
CA ARG A 8 -7.66 -6.56 -12.87
C ARG A 8 -6.64 -5.56 -13.39
N ALA A 9 -5.39 -5.96 -13.41
CA ALA A 9 -4.32 -5.33 -14.17
C ALA A 9 -3.57 -6.38 -14.98
N ALA A 10 -2.95 -5.95 -16.06
CA ALA A 10 -2.13 -6.83 -16.88
C ALA A 10 -0.97 -6.05 -17.49
N GLY A 11 0.08 -6.78 -17.84
CA GLY A 11 1.29 -6.24 -18.42
C GLY A 11 2.09 -7.32 -19.11
N GLN A 12 3.28 -6.97 -19.60
CA GLN A 12 4.16 -7.89 -20.29
C GLN A 12 5.60 -7.68 -19.87
N ILE A 13 6.34 -8.77 -19.73
CA ILE A 13 7.80 -8.73 -19.67
C ILE A 13 8.27 -9.14 -21.07
N PRO A 14 8.94 -8.26 -21.84
CA PRO A 14 9.21 -8.45 -23.27
C PRO A 14 10.19 -9.59 -23.58
N GLN A 15 10.70 -10.26 -22.54
CA GLN A 15 11.63 -11.36 -22.62
C GLN A 15 11.18 -12.53 -21.74
N ALA A 16 11.05 -13.70 -22.35
CA ALA A 16 10.85 -14.97 -21.68
C ALA A 16 12.15 -15.32 -20.94
N SER A 17 12.24 -14.87 -19.70
CA SER A 17 13.41 -15.11 -18.84
C SER A 17 13.02 -16.04 -17.71
N GLY A 18 13.77 -17.14 -17.55
CA GLY A 18 13.70 -17.97 -16.34
C GLY A 18 13.97 -17.17 -15.06
N ALA A 19 14.62 -16.00 -15.17
CA ALA A 19 14.84 -15.09 -14.05
C ALA A 19 13.53 -14.52 -13.48
N ALA A 20 12.50 -14.27 -14.30
CA ALA A 20 11.22 -13.76 -13.81
C ALA A 20 10.53 -14.79 -12.91
N ALA A 21 10.48 -16.04 -13.37
CA ALA A 21 9.97 -17.17 -12.62
C ALA A 21 10.76 -17.39 -11.32
N ALA A 22 12.09 -17.44 -11.42
CA ALA A 22 12.97 -17.65 -10.26
C ALA A 22 12.86 -16.52 -9.22
N ALA A 23 12.74 -15.27 -9.65
CA ALA A 23 12.57 -14.13 -8.76
C ALA A 23 11.23 -14.18 -8.01
N LEU A 24 10.15 -14.53 -8.72
CA LEU A 24 8.83 -14.69 -8.11
C LEU A 24 8.81 -15.86 -7.10
N GLU A 25 9.41 -17.00 -7.46
CA GLU A 25 9.50 -18.17 -6.57
C GLU A 25 10.34 -17.88 -5.32
N THR A 26 11.47 -17.19 -5.49
CA THR A 26 12.32 -16.76 -4.36
C THR A 26 11.54 -15.85 -3.42
N ARG A 27 10.80 -14.87 -3.96
CA ARG A 27 10.00 -13.97 -3.14
C ARG A 27 8.83 -14.69 -2.46
N ALA A 28 8.15 -15.59 -3.17
CA ALA A 28 7.07 -16.39 -2.60
C ALA A 28 7.57 -17.25 -1.43
N ALA A 29 8.73 -17.89 -1.57
CA ALA A 29 9.35 -18.66 -0.49
C ALA A 29 9.68 -17.78 0.73
N ALA A 30 10.23 -16.59 0.52
CA ALA A 30 10.51 -15.63 1.60
C ALA A 30 9.24 -15.17 2.34
N TRP A 31 8.09 -15.17 1.67
CA TRP A 31 6.78 -14.87 2.26
C TRP A 31 6.04 -16.10 2.78
N GLY A 32 6.62 -17.30 2.68
CA GLY A 32 5.95 -18.55 3.06
C GLY A 32 4.73 -18.89 2.20
N LEU A 33 4.69 -18.39 0.95
CA LEU A 33 3.60 -18.62 0.02
C LEU A 33 3.92 -19.75 -0.96
N ALA A 34 2.89 -20.54 -1.29
CA ALA A 34 3.01 -21.57 -2.30
C ALA A 34 2.82 -20.99 -3.72
N VAL A 35 3.74 -21.33 -4.61
CA VAL A 35 3.59 -21.08 -6.05
C VAL A 35 2.94 -22.30 -6.70
N ARG A 36 1.87 -22.08 -7.46
CA ARG A 36 1.25 -23.10 -8.30
C ARG A 36 1.88 -23.04 -9.68
N ARG A 37 2.49 -24.14 -10.12
CA ARG A 37 2.94 -24.29 -11.50
C ARG A 37 1.81 -24.85 -12.37
N ALA A 38 1.67 -24.30 -13.58
CA ALA A 38 0.82 -24.80 -14.64
C ALA A 38 1.68 -25.04 -15.89
N ASP A 39 1.14 -25.75 -16.89
CA ASP A 39 1.88 -26.10 -18.11
C ASP A 39 2.35 -24.86 -18.89
N ASP A 40 1.64 -23.74 -18.76
CA ASP A 40 1.90 -22.48 -19.45
C ASP A 40 2.51 -21.39 -18.56
N GLY A 41 2.76 -21.64 -17.27
CA GLY A 41 3.21 -20.58 -16.37
C GLY A 41 3.17 -20.86 -14.87
N LEU A 42 3.16 -19.76 -14.10
CA LEU A 42 3.17 -19.73 -12.64
C LEU A 42 2.02 -18.88 -12.12
N ALA A 43 1.42 -19.30 -11.02
CA ALA A 43 0.41 -18.52 -10.30
C ALA A 43 0.74 -18.46 -8.80
N LEU A 44 0.55 -17.29 -8.21
CA LEU A 44 0.72 -17.01 -6.79
C LEU A 44 -0.55 -16.36 -6.26
N SER A 45 -1.01 -16.79 -5.10
CA SER A 45 -2.16 -16.19 -4.41
C SER A 45 -1.70 -15.51 -3.14
N LEU A 46 -2.05 -14.24 -2.95
CA LEU A 46 -1.65 -13.43 -1.81
C LEU A 46 -2.72 -12.38 -1.47
N TRP A 47 -3.04 -12.27 -0.19
CA TRP A 47 -4.02 -11.31 0.35
C TRP A 47 -5.39 -11.32 -0.35
N GLY A 48 -5.83 -12.49 -0.83
CA GLY A 48 -7.08 -12.65 -1.59
C GLY A 48 -6.97 -12.27 -3.08
N GLY A 49 -5.81 -11.79 -3.54
CA GLY A 49 -5.50 -11.60 -4.95
C GLY A 49 -4.75 -12.80 -5.56
N GLU A 50 -4.74 -12.84 -6.90
CA GLU A 50 -3.98 -13.78 -7.71
C GLU A 50 -3.07 -13.01 -8.67
N LEU A 51 -1.82 -13.46 -8.76
CA LEU A 51 -0.83 -13.02 -9.73
C LEU A 51 -0.46 -14.21 -10.60
N ARG A 52 -0.49 -14.03 -11.92
CA ARG A 52 -0.17 -15.05 -12.91
C ARG A 52 0.90 -14.55 -13.87
N LEU A 53 1.88 -15.41 -14.13
CA LEU A 53 2.86 -15.26 -15.20
C LEU A 53 2.62 -16.38 -16.20
N THR A 54 2.29 -16.04 -17.44
CA THR A 54 2.07 -17.01 -18.52
C THR A 54 3.04 -16.78 -19.66
N LEU A 55 3.67 -17.83 -20.19
CA LEU A 55 4.55 -17.74 -21.33
C LEU A 55 3.75 -17.51 -22.63
N MET A 56 4.05 -16.42 -23.33
CA MET A 56 3.45 -16.07 -24.62
C MET A 56 4.55 -15.88 -25.66
N GLY A 57 4.92 -16.97 -26.34
CA GLY A 57 5.98 -16.97 -27.34
C GLY A 57 7.34 -16.61 -26.71
N ARG A 58 7.82 -15.39 -26.95
CA ARG A 58 9.10 -14.88 -26.41
C ARG A 58 8.93 -13.87 -25.28
N ALA A 59 7.71 -13.64 -24.80
CA ALA A 59 7.40 -12.72 -23.70
C ALA A 59 6.65 -13.45 -22.59
N LEU A 60 6.62 -12.86 -21.39
CA LEU A 60 5.75 -13.31 -20.31
C LEU A 60 4.57 -12.35 -20.19
N ARG A 61 3.36 -12.88 -20.19
CA ARG A 61 2.15 -12.16 -19.83
C ARG A 61 2.03 -12.14 -18.31
N VAL A 62 1.77 -10.96 -17.78
CA VAL A 62 1.47 -10.74 -16.37
C VAL A 62 -0.02 -10.44 -16.25
N GLU A 63 -0.69 -11.14 -15.33
CA GLU A 63 -2.08 -10.84 -14.97
C GLU A 63 -2.22 -10.78 -13.46
N ILE A 64 -2.91 -9.76 -12.97
CA ILE A 64 -3.25 -9.57 -11.57
C ILE A 64 -4.77 -9.48 -11.49
N ALA A 65 -5.36 -10.22 -10.55
CA ALA A 65 -6.76 -10.10 -10.20
C ALA A 65 -6.93 -10.02 -8.69
N ALA A 66 -7.76 -9.10 -8.21
CA ALA A 66 -7.98 -8.92 -6.77
C ALA A 66 -9.41 -8.44 -6.47
N PRO A 67 -9.91 -8.67 -5.24
CA PRO A 67 -11.23 -8.19 -4.80
C PRO A 67 -11.33 -6.68 -4.68
N GLU A 68 -10.20 -5.96 -4.65
CA GLU A 68 -10.14 -4.51 -4.48
C GLU A 68 -9.11 -3.89 -5.44
N ASP A 69 -9.43 -2.71 -5.96
CA ASP A 69 -8.56 -1.98 -6.91
C ASP A 69 -7.21 -1.60 -6.28
N ARG A 70 -7.22 -1.16 -5.01
CA ARG A 70 -5.99 -0.84 -4.28
C ARG A 70 -5.04 -2.04 -4.18
N LEU A 71 -5.60 -3.25 -3.99
CA LEU A 71 -4.80 -4.47 -3.88
C LEU A 71 -4.18 -4.80 -5.24
N VAL A 72 -4.89 -4.59 -6.36
CA VAL A 72 -4.28 -4.68 -7.69
C VAL A 72 -3.07 -3.75 -7.80
N GLY A 73 -3.20 -2.51 -7.32
CA GLY A 73 -2.08 -1.56 -7.28
C GLY A 73 -0.90 -2.02 -6.42
N VAL A 74 -1.17 -2.55 -5.22
CA VAL A 74 -0.13 -3.08 -4.31
C VAL A 74 0.60 -4.27 -4.94
N LEU A 75 -0.14 -5.21 -5.54
CA LEU A 75 0.44 -6.39 -6.20
C LEU A 75 1.24 -5.99 -7.44
N ARG A 76 0.76 -4.99 -8.18
CA ARG A 76 1.45 -4.43 -9.35
C ARG A 76 2.79 -3.81 -8.94
N GLU A 77 2.79 -2.98 -7.90
CA GLU A 77 4.01 -2.37 -7.37
C GLU A 77 5.00 -3.42 -6.86
N ALA A 78 4.52 -4.40 -6.08
CA ALA A 78 5.36 -5.49 -5.57
C ALA A 78 5.99 -6.31 -6.70
N LEU A 79 5.23 -6.63 -7.76
CA LEU A 79 5.78 -7.33 -8.91
C LEU A 79 6.79 -6.48 -9.66
N SER A 80 6.50 -5.21 -9.93
CA SER A 80 7.46 -4.29 -10.55
C SER A 80 8.77 -4.23 -9.77
N GLU A 81 8.71 -4.23 -8.43
CA GLU A 81 9.91 -4.26 -7.58
C GLU A 81 10.69 -5.57 -7.69
N ILE A 82 10.02 -6.72 -7.58
CA ILE A 82 10.65 -8.05 -7.72
C ILE A 82 11.32 -8.19 -9.10
N MET A 83 10.66 -7.74 -10.16
CA MET A 83 11.21 -7.79 -11.51
C MET A 83 12.42 -6.86 -11.65
N ALA A 84 12.34 -5.63 -11.11
CA ALA A 84 13.45 -4.69 -11.16
C ALA A 84 14.71 -5.20 -10.43
N GLU A 85 14.55 -5.87 -9.28
CA GLU A 85 15.65 -6.53 -8.57
C GLU A 85 16.32 -7.63 -9.40
N ALA A 86 15.54 -8.29 -10.26
CA ALA A 86 16.03 -9.29 -11.22
C ALA A 86 16.57 -8.69 -12.53
N GLY A 87 16.65 -7.36 -12.65
CA GLY A 87 17.06 -6.66 -13.88
C GLY A 87 16.03 -6.72 -15.00
N LEU A 88 14.75 -6.93 -14.66
CA LEU A 88 13.63 -7.02 -15.59
C LEU A 88 12.68 -5.83 -15.41
N GLU A 89 11.92 -5.52 -16.46
CA GLU A 89 10.89 -4.50 -16.43
C GLU A 89 9.55 -5.08 -16.86
N VAL A 90 8.47 -4.66 -16.20
CA VAL A 90 7.10 -4.99 -16.58
C VAL A 90 6.50 -3.80 -17.33
N ALA A 91 6.22 -3.99 -18.61
CA ALA A 91 5.44 -3.07 -19.42
C ALA A 91 3.95 -3.26 -19.11
N TRP A 92 3.41 -2.46 -18.19
CA TRP A 92 1.99 -2.52 -17.82
C TRP A 92 1.10 -1.96 -18.93
N ASP A 93 -0.02 -2.65 -19.21
CA ASP A 93 -0.98 -2.21 -20.24
C ASP A 93 -1.62 -0.87 -19.88
N ARG A 94 -1.84 -0.64 -18.57
CA ARG A 94 -2.43 0.57 -18.01
C ARG A 94 -1.81 0.91 -16.65
N LEU A 95 -1.47 2.19 -16.48
CA LEU A 95 -0.97 2.76 -15.24
C LEU A 95 -1.66 4.10 -14.96
N ASP A 96 -2.11 4.27 -13.73
CA ASP A 96 -2.68 5.52 -13.24
C ASP A 96 -1.55 6.44 -12.75
N VAL A 97 -0.68 6.85 -13.68
CA VAL A 97 0.48 7.69 -13.35
C VAL A 97 0.01 8.99 -12.69
N GLY A 98 0.64 9.34 -11.57
CA GLY A 98 0.27 10.49 -10.76
C GLY A 98 -0.86 10.24 -9.77
N ALA A 99 -1.55 9.09 -9.80
CA ALA A 99 -2.46 8.70 -8.72
C ALA A 99 -1.70 8.53 -7.39
N LEU A 100 -2.41 8.63 -6.27
CA LEU A 100 -1.84 8.32 -4.95
C LEU A 100 -1.29 6.89 -4.93
N ALA A 101 -0.23 6.67 -4.16
CA ALA A 101 0.33 5.34 -3.97
C ALA A 101 -0.76 4.32 -3.56
N PRO A 102 -0.75 3.10 -4.09
CA PRO A 102 -1.72 2.08 -3.74
C PRO A 102 -1.82 1.88 -2.22
N GLY A 103 -3.04 1.81 -1.70
CA GLY A 103 -3.28 1.67 -0.26
C GLY A 103 -3.12 2.96 0.55
N LEU A 104 -2.76 4.10 -0.05
CA LEU A 104 -2.80 5.40 0.62
C LEU A 104 -4.21 5.99 0.61
N SER A 105 -4.76 6.24 1.79
CA SER A 105 -5.95 7.07 1.98
C SER A 105 -5.59 8.39 2.63
N LEU A 106 -6.13 9.48 2.10
CA LEU A 106 -6.03 10.79 2.74
C LEU A 106 -7.23 10.98 3.66
N MET A 107 -6.95 11.25 4.93
CA MET A 107 -7.97 11.42 5.97
C MET A 107 -7.78 12.76 6.68
N ARG A 108 -8.85 13.30 7.24
CA ARG A 108 -8.84 14.53 8.01
C ARG A 108 -8.81 14.23 9.51
N VAL A 109 -8.04 15.01 10.26
CA VAL A 109 -8.06 14.99 11.72
C VAL A 109 -9.40 15.54 12.21
N ASP A 110 -10.21 14.68 12.83
CA ASP A 110 -11.54 14.98 13.37
C ASP A 110 -11.47 15.33 14.87
N ARG A 111 -10.51 14.72 15.59
CA ARG A 111 -10.31 14.96 17.03
C ARG A 111 -8.89 14.64 17.46
N VAL A 112 -8.34 15.48 18.34
CA VAL A 112 -7.16 15.18 19.16
C VAL A 112 -7.55 15.43 20.61
N ALA A 113 -7.41 14.43 21.48
CA ALA A 113 -7.79 14.56 22.89
C ALA A 113 -6.89 13.72 23.80
N PRO A 114 -6.69 14.10 25.07
CA PRO A 114 -6.07 13.21 26.06
C PRO A 114 -6.86 11.91 26.23
N ALA A 115 -6.16 10.80 26.40
CA ALA A 115 -6.73 9.49 26.73
C ALA A 115 -6.01 8.92 27.96
N GLY A 116 -6.43 9.39 29.14
CA GLY A 116 -5.68 9.15 30.36
C GLY A 116 -4.33 9.88 30.38
N PRO A 117 -3.42 9.52 31.32
CA PRO A 117 -2.18 10.26 31.53
C PRO A 117 -1.16 10.07 30.41
N ASN A 118 -1.15 8.90 29.77
CA ASN A 118 -0.04 8.47 28.91
C ASN A 118 -0.39 8.39 27.42
N PHE A 119 -1.65 8.64 27.04
CA PHE A 119 -2.05 8.53 25.63
C PHE A 119 -2.71 9.79 25.11
N ILE A 120 -2.61 9.95 23.79
CA ILE A 120 -3.39 10.89 22.99
C ILE A 120 -4.30 10.05 22.10
N ARG A 121 -5.61 10.33 22.13
CA ARG A 121 -6.56 9.79 21.18
C ARG A 121 -6.60 10.70 19.96
N LEU A 122 -6.29 10.11 18.80
CA LEU A 122 -6.44 10.75 17.50
C LEU A 122 -7.58 10.08 16.76
N ARG A 123 -8.59 10.84 16.35
CA ARG A 123 -9.64 10.40 15.43
C ARG A 123 -9.40 10.98 14.05
N LEU A 124 -9.43 10.12 13.05
CA LEU A 124 -9.30 10.46 11.64
C LEU A 124 -10.60 10.12 10.93
N ARG A 125 -11.07 11.00 10.03
CA ARG A 125 -12.27 10.83 9.23
C ARG A 125 -11.93 10.83 7.74
N GLY A 126 -12.55 9.94 6.97
CA GLY A 126 -12.38 9.83 5.53
C GLY A 126 -13.23 8.73 4.93
N ALA A 127 -13.56 8.85 3.64
CA ALA A 127 -14.43 7.91 2.93
C ALA A 127 -13.93 6.46 2.96
N ASP A 128 -12.61 6.27 3.06
CA ASP A 128 -11.96 4.96 3.08
C ASP A 128 -11.86 4.33 4.48
N ALA A 129 -12.35 4.99 5.54
CA ALA A 129 -12.13 4.52 6.91
C ALA A 129 -12.65 3.09 7.15
N GLY A 130 -13.80 2.75 6.57
CA GLY A 130 -14.44 1.45 6.71
C GLY A 130 -13.56 0.27 6.34
N ARG A 131 -12.62 0.44 5.40
CA ARG A 131 -11.73 -0.66 4.98
C ARG A 131 -10.80 -1.12 6.11
N PHE A 132 -10.43 -0.21 7.00
CA PHE A 132 -9.52 -0.47 8.12
C PHE A 132 -10.20 -1.24 9.26
N ALA A 133 -11.49 -1.57 9.13
CA ALA A 133 -12.19 -2.49 10.02
C ALA A 133 -11.80 -3.96 9.79
N THR A 134 -11.14 -4.27 8.66
CA THR A 134 -10.91 -5.64 8.18
C THR A 134 -9.47 -5.82 7.68
N GLY A 135 -8.98 -7.06 7.65
CA GLY A 135 -7.67 -7.39 7.05
C GLY A 135 -6.43 -7.13 7.92
N GLY A 136 -6.54 -6.33 8.98
CA GLY A 136 -5.47 -6.09 9.96
C GLY A 136 -5.75 -4.86 10.82
N LEU A 137 -5.10 -4.78 11.99
CA LEU A 137 -5.28 -3.65 12.92
C LEU A 137 -4.14 -2.62 12.84
N HIS A 138 -3.13 -2.84 12.01
CA HIS A 138 -1.95 -1.98 11.94
C HIS A 138 -2.04 -1.03 10.74
N VAL A 139 -1.77 0.24 10.99
CA VAL A 139 -1.68 1.28 9.95
C VAL A 139 -0.43 2.10 10.13
N ARG A 140 0.10 2.62 9.03
CA ARG A 140 1.05 3.74 9.04
C ARG A 140 0.29 5.05 8.99
N LEU A 141 0.59 5.94 9.94
CA LEU A 141 0.19 7.33 9.89
C LEU A 141 1.27 8.11 9.16
N LEU A 142 0.95 8.79 8.05
CA LEU A 142 1.89 9.58 7.27
C LEU A 142 1.69 11.05 7.59
N LEU A 143 2.71 11.64 8.22
CA LEU A 143 2.74 13.04 8.64
C LEU A 143 3.75 13.82 7.79
N SER A 144 3.35 15.02 7.36
CA SER A 144 4.28 15.94 6.72
C SER A 144 5.28 16.50 7.75
N PRO A 145 6.48 16.90 7.29
CA PRO A 145 7.38 17.68 8.12
C PRO A 145 6.71 18.96 8.63
N ALA A 146 7.06 19.39 9.83
CA ALA A 146 6.50 20.59 10.45
C ALA A 146 6.67 21.82 9.54
N GLY A 147 5.60 22.61 9.41
CA GLY A 147 5.58 23.82 8.59
C GLY A 147 5.60 23.60 7.07
N ARG A 148 5.49 22.34 6.60
CA ARG A 148 5.46 22.02 5.16
C ARG A 148 4.15 21.36 4.77
N ALA A 149 3.69 21.70 3.56
CA ALA A 149 2.61 20.97 2.91
C ALA A 149 3.05 19.53 2.63
N ALA A 150 2.14 18.58 2.78
CA ALA A 150 2.42 17.19 2.49
C ALA A 150 2.63 16.97 0.99
N VAL A 151 3.75 16.32 0.63
CA VAL A 151 3.93 15.73 -0.69
C VAL A 151 3.58 14.25 -0.56
N TRP A 152 2.48 13.82 -1.18
CA TRP A 152 2.04 12.42 -1.08
C TRP A 152 2.76 11.52 -2.09
N PRO A 153 3.08 10.27 -1.73
CA PRO A 153 3.67 9.33 -2.68
C PRO A 153 2.68 9.04 -3.82
N ARG A 154 3.21 8.92 -5.04
CA ARG A 154 2.39 8.77 -6.25
C ARG A 154 2.97 7.72 -7.19
N VAL A 155 2.08 7.07 -7.95
CA VAL A 155 2.45 6.07 -8.96
C VAL A 155 3.26 6.74 -10.08
N ALA A 156 4.44 6.20 -10.38
CA ALA A 156 5.27 6.61 -11.50
C ALA A 156 5.06 5.71 -12.74
N ALA A 157 5.65 6.11 -13.87
CA ALA A 157 5.58 5.35 -15.12
C ALA A 157 6.18 3.93 -15.03
N SER A 158 7.06 3.67 -14.04
CA SER A 158 7.58 2.33 -13.74
C SER A 158 6.55 1.40 -13.07
N GLY A 159 5.36 1.91 -12.73
CA GLY A 159 4.34 1.20 -11.96
C GLY A 159 4.59 1.16 -10.45
N ARG A 160 5.71 1.73 -9.98
CA ARG A 160 6.06 1.84 -8.54
C ARG A 160 5.69 3.22 -7.99
N ALA A 161 5.41 3.30 -6.69
CA ALA A 161 5.20 4.58 -6.04
C ALA A 161 6.54 5.31 -5.81
N VAL A 162 6.60 6.58 -6.20
CA VAL A 162 7.70 7.47 -5.83
C VAL A 162 7.34 8.15 -4.53
N TRP A 163 8.21 7.94 -3.53
CA TRP A 163 8.07 8.53 -2.20
C TRP A 163 8.82 9.86 -2.13
N PRO A 164 8.28 10.86 -1.41
CA PRO A 164 9.01 12.08 -1.15
C PRO A 164 10.23 11.82 -0.27
N THR A 165 11.32 12.55 -0.52
CA THR A 165 12.59 12.40 0.17
C THR A 165 13.12 13.76 0.64
N GLY A 166 14.22 13.77 1.40
CA GLY A 166 14.85 14.99 1.88
C GLY A 166 13.91 15.84 2.75
N ALA A 167 13.77 17.12 2.41
CA ALA A 167 12.94 18.06 3.16
C ALA A 167 11.44 17.75 3.13
N ASP A 168 10.98 16.92 2.20
CA ASP A 168 9.58 16.50 2.07
C ASP A 168 9.34 15.07 2.57
N ALA A 169 10.37 14.41 3.11
CA ALA A 169 10.27 13.06 3.62
C ALA A 169 9.21 12.96 4.73
N LEU A 170 8.21 12.10 4.54
CA LEU A 170 7.13 11.91 5.50
C LEU A 170 7.62 11.15 6.73
N HIS A 171 7.13 11.53 7.92
CA HIS A 171 7.22 10.69 9.12
C HIS A 171 6.11 9.63 9.04
N ARG A 172 6.47 8.35 9.17
CA ARG A 172 5.57 7.20 8.85
C ARG A 172 5.50 6.13 9.94
N PRO A 173 5.19 6.49 11.21
CA PRO A 173 5.06 5.55 12.33
C PRO A 173 3.93 4.56 12.10
N VAL A 174 4.07 3.38 12.71
CA VAL A 174 3.03 2.35 12.72
C VAL A 174 2.23 2.49 14.02
N TYR A 175 0.90 2.40 13.90
CA TYR A 175 -0.05 2.41 15.01
C TYR A 175 -1.04 1.28 14.89
N THR A 176 -1.60 0.88 16.03
CA THR A 176 -2.76 -0.02 16.10
C THR A 176 -4.03 0.81 16.12
N ILE A 177 -5.01 0.41 15.31
CA ILE A 177 -6.36 0.95 15.32
C ILE A 177 -7.02 0.56 16.64
N ALA A 178 -7.42 1.55 17.42
CA ALA A 178 -8.11 1.37 18.70
C ALA A 178 -9.63 1.25 18.52
N ALA A 179 -10.18 1.91 17.51
CA ALA A 179 -11.58 1.79 17.12
C ALA A 179 -11.75 2.21 15.65
N GLN A 180 -12.77 1.66 14.99
CA GLN A 180 -13.19 2.06 13.64
C GLN A 180 -14.72 1.99 13.60
N GLN A 181 -15.35 3.02 13.03
CA GLN A 181 -16.78 3.01 12.73
C GLN A 181 -17.07 3.92 11.55
N ASP A 182 -17.96 3.49 10.63
CA ASP A 182 -18.42 4.27 9.47
C ASP A 182 -17.23 4.87 8.68
N ASP A 183 -17.16 6.19 8.64
CA ASP A 183 -16.16 7.01 7.94
C ASP A 183 -15.03 7.49 8.87
N TRP A 184 -14.86 6.93 10.07
CA TRP A 184 -13.77 7.28 10.97
C TRP A 184 -13.01 6.09 11.57
N LEU A 185 -11.77 6.36 11.99
CA LEU A 185 -10.94 5.46 12.78
C LEU A 185 -10.22 6.24 13.90
N GLU A 186 -9.85 5.53 14.95
CA GLU A 186 -9.08 6.05 16.08
C GLU A 186 -7.80 5.27 16.27
N ILE A 187 -6.74 5.99 16.64
CA ILE A 187 -5.50 5.43 17.14
C ILE A 187 -5.16 6.04 18.50
N LEU A 188 -4.40 5.30 19.30
CA LEU A 188 -3.84 5.79 20.56
C LEU A 188 -2.34 6.00 20.38
N ILE A 189 -1.90 7.23 20.58
CA ILE A 189 -0.48 7.61 20.52
C ILE A 189 0.03 7.62 21.96
N TYR A 190 1.02 6.78 22.25
CA TYR A 190 1.71 6.79 23.55
C TYR A 190 2.56 8.07 23.67
N ARG A 191 2.42 8.78 24.78
CA ARG A 191 3.16 10.00 25.08
C ARG A 191 4.56 9.66 25.55
N HIS A 192 5.55 10.20 24.87
CA HIS A 192 6.94 10.16 25.32
C HIS A 192 7.70 11.37 24.76
N ALA A 193 8.81 11.71 25.39
CA ALA A 193 9.73 12.74 24.88
C ALA A 193 10.32 12.31 23.53
N ASP A 194 10.79 13.28 22.74
CA ASP A 194 11.46 13.07 21.44
C ASP A 194 10.60 12.29 20.43
N SER A 195 9.30 12.57 20.43
CA SER A 195 8.32 11.90 19.57
C SER A 195 7.79 12.87 18.51
N PRO A 196 8.20 12.75 17.24
CA PRO A 196 7.68 13.62 16.17
C PRO A 196 6.15 13.58 16.05
N THR A 197 5.54 12.44 16.39
CA THR A 197 4.08 12.32 16.39
C THR A 197 3.43 12.98 17.60
N CYS A 198 4.04 12.95 18.79
CA CYS A 198 3.50 13.70 19.94
C CYS A 198 3.64 15.21 19.71
N ASP A 199 4.76 15.67 19.15
CA ASP A 199 4.98 17.07 18.82
C ASP A 199 3.96 17.56 17.79
N TRP A 200 3.73 16.76 16.74
CA TRP A 200 2.68 17.02 15.76
C TRP A 200 1.27 17.03 16.38
N ALA A 201 0.95 16.08 17.26
CA ALA A 201 -0.36 16.05 17.91
C ALA A 201 -0.58 17.25 18.86
N ALA A 202 0.50 17.79 19.43
CA ALA A 202 0.47 18.97 20.28
C ALA A 202 0.34 20.29 19.49
N SER A 203 0.59 20.29 18.17
CA SER A 203 0.50 21.49 17.33
C SER A 203 -0.93 21.84 16.90
N ASP A 204 -1.95 21.31 17.60
CA ASP A 204 -3.38 21.42 17.27
C ASP A 204 -3.71 21.11 15.79
N PRO A 205 -3.49 19.86 15.32
CA PRO A 205 -3.65 19.51 13.91
C PRO A 205 -5.13 19.32 13.50
N LEU A 206 -6.10 19.90 14.22
CA LEU A 206 -7.51 19.74 13.90
C LEU A 206 -7.80 20.20 12.46
N GLY A 207 -8.50 19.37 11.69
CA GLY A 207 -8.80 19.64 10.28
C GLY A 207 -7.64 19.40 9.31
N ALA A 208 -6.43 19.12 9.80
CA ALA A 208 -5.28 18.78 8.95
C ALA A 208 -5.53 17.47 8.18
N THR A 209 -4.91 17.35 7.01
CA THR A 209 -4.93 16.12 6.21
C THR A 209 -3.70 15.28 6.51
N VAL A 210 -3.91 14.00 6.79
CA VAL A 210 -2.87 13.00 7.01
C VAL A 210 -3.04 11.84 6.02
N GLY A 211 -1.96 11.12 5.75
CA GLY A 211 -2.04 9.85 5.02
C GLY A 211 -2.23 8.69 5.99
N VAL A 212 -3.00 7.69 5.59
CA VAL A 212 -3.15 6.42 6.31
C VAL A 212 -2.95 5.27 5.33
N MET A 213 -2.06 4.34 5.67
CA MET A 213 -1.78 3.14 4.88
C MET A 213 -1.86 1.88 5.75
N GLY A 214 -2.48 0.82 5.24
CA GLY A 214 -2.66 -0.46 5.94
C GLY A 214 -3.30 -1.48 5.01
#